data_AF-A0A926QCH7-F1
#
_entry.id   AF-A0A926QCH7-F1
#
_cell.length_a   1.000
_cell.length_b   1.000
_cell.length_c   1.000
_cell.angle_alpha   90.00
_cell.angle_beta   90.00
_cell.angle_gamma   90.00
#
_symmetry.space_group_name_H-M   'P 1'
#
loop_
_entity.id
_entity.type
_entity.pdbx_description
1 polymer ?
#
loop_
_entity_poly.entity_id
_entity_poly.type
_entity_poly.pdbx_seq_one_letter_code
_entity_poly.pdbx_strand_id
1 'polypeptide(L)'
;MKRFTQALVIGSAVALSLGLAGCTKSEPEPQVKLSVSEAAAEYLDAVCPVNSAWDAADAEIDRLRIAVARGEDGIDTRLYADAITKVGEASSTAATQLTSADTVWPGAAGPLVAKVSSSLVADAKSAPGAAKLEAEQVIVYEWPGAERAGAAAATVREALGLPDDAVAACDARAEQIAEERAAEKAKKAEAADTGTKPEAHKGEPKKP
;
A
#
# COMPACT_ATOMS: atom_id res chain seq x y z
N MET A 1 46.08 25.25 23.31
CA MET A 1 47.26 24.40 23.58
C MET A 1 47.14 23.83 24.97
N LYS A 2 47.00 22.51 25.11
CA LYS A 2 47.48 21.72 26.26
C LYS A 2 47.18 20.25 25.98
N ARG A 3 48.23 19.52 25.61
CA ARG A 3 48.30 18.05 25.65
C ARG A 3 48.54 17.67 27.11
N PHE A 4 47.81 16.69 27.61
CA PHE A 4 48.25 15.91 28.77
C PHE A 4 48.23 14.43 28.40
N THR A 5 49.22 13.78 28.95
CA THR A 5 49.86 12.55 28.51
C THR A 5 49.59 11.45 29.56
N GLN A 6 49.48 10.20 29.08
CA GLN A 6 49.80 8.94 29.77
C GLN A 6 48.89 8.36 30.89
N ALA A 7 48.27 7.24 30.53
CA ALA A 7 48.47 5.87 31.04
C ALA A 7 48.55 5.58 32.56
N LEU A 8 47.68 4.66 33.03
CA LEU A 8 48.04 3.63 34.02
C LEU A 8 47.11 2.40 33.90
N VAL A 9 47.72 1.21 33.94
CA VAL A 9 47.12 -0.14 33.93
C VAL A 9 46.97 -0.64 35.37
N ILE A 10 45.79 -1.15 35.75
CA ILE A 10 45.51 -2.06 36.88
C ILE A 10 44.23 -2.83 36.44
N GLY A 11 44.11 -4.15 36.32
CA GLY A 11 44.49 -5.25 37.22
C GLY A 11 43.19 -6.00 37.59
N SER A 12 43.10 -7.30 37.25
CA SER A 12 41.91 -8.17 37.24
C SER A 12 41.13 -8.31 38.57
N ALA A 13 39.79 -8.50 38.48
CA ALA A 13 39.02 -9.30 39.43
C ALA A 13 37.71 -9.84 38.79
N VAL A 14 37.60 -11.16 38.75
CA VAL A 14 36.41 -11.94 38.34
C VAL A 14 35.39 -11.94 39.48
N ALA A 15 34.11 -11.70 39.17
CA ALA A 15 33.00 -12.21 39.98
C ALA A 15 31.75 -12.39 39.11
N LEU A 16 31.37 -13.66 38.92
CA LEU A 16 30.15 -14.11 38.28
C LEU A 16 28.90 -13.59 39.01
N SER A 17 27.92 -13.13 38.24
CA SER A 17 26.48 -13.22 38.56
C SER A 17 25.67 -13.07 37.27
N LEU A 18 25.77 -14.06 36.37
CA LEU A 18 24.81 -14.23 35.26
C LEU A 18 23.47 -14.66 35.85
N GLY A 19 22.67 -13.68 36.26
CA GLY A 19 21.23 -13.87 36.47
C GLY A 19 20.55 -14.07 35.12
N LEU A 20 20.19 -15.32 34.83
CA LEU A 20 19.30 -15.72 33.73
C LEU A 20 17.90 -15.11 33.94
N ALA A 21 17.74 -13.84 33.60
CA ALA A 21 16.43 -13.29 33.25
C ALA A 21 16.22 -13.55 31.76
N GLY A 22 15.63 -14.70 31.44
CA GLY A 22 15.19 -15.04 30.09
C GLY A 22 14.07 -14.10 29.65
N CYS A 23 14.43 -12.90 29.23
CA CYS A 23 13.59 -12.10 28.33
C CYS A 23 13.67 -12.77 26.97
N THR A 24 12.70 -13.63 26.65
CA THR A 24 12.43 -14.02 25.26
C THR A 24 11.95 -12.77 24.53
N LYS A 25 12.89 -11.92 24.12
CA LYS A 25 12.66 -10.93 23.07
C LYS A 25 12.23 -11.78 21.87
N SER A 26 10.96 -11.65 21.47
CA SER A 26 10.46 -12.34 20.28
C SER A 26 11.46 -12.06 19.15
N GLU A 27 11.98 -13.13 18.54
CA GLU A 27 12.85 -13.01 17.38
C GLU A 27 12.10 -12.16 16.35
N PRO A 28 12.70 -11.10 15.78
CA PRO A 28 12.03 -10.31 14.77
C PRO A 28 11.55 -11.24 13.67
N GLU A 29 10.28 -11.15 13.27
CA GLU A 29 9.78 -11.95 12.16
C GLU A 29 10.68 -11.71 10.92
N PRO A 30 11.02 -12.77 10.16
CA PRO A 30 11.95 -12.64 9.05
C PRO A 30 11.35 -11.73 7.98
N GLN A 31 12.09 -10.68 7.63
CA GLN A 31 11.72 -9.79 6.53
C GLN A 31 11.63 -10.59 5.22
N VAL A 32 10.53 -10.42 4.50
CA VAL A 32 10.32 -11.10 3.22
C VAL A 32 10.96 -10.26 2.12
N LYS A 33 12.02 -10.81 1.51
CA LYS A 33 12.64 -10.22 0.33
C LYS A 33 11.81 -10.58 -0.89
N LEU A 34 11.16 -9.59 -1.48
CA LEU A 34 10.33 -9.78 -2.65
C LEU A 34 11.18 -10.04 -3.91
N SER A 35 10.74 -10.96 -4.75
CA SER A 35 11.13 -10.98 -6.16
C SER A 35 10.64 -9.72 -6.87
N VAL A 36 11.17 -9.43 -8.06
CA VAL A 36 10.74 -8.26 -8.84
C VAL A 36 9.25 -8.32 -9.17
N SER A 37 8.73 -9.49 -9.53
CA SER A 37 7.30 -9.68 -9.81
C SER A 37 6.42 -9.51 -8.58
N GLU A 38 6.84 -10.02 -7.42
CA GLU A 38 6.11 -9.81 -6.16
C GLU A 38 6.15 -8.35 -5.73
N ALA A 39 7.28 -7.66 -5.91
CA ALA A 39 7.40 -6.23 -5.63
C ALA A 39 6.55 -5.38 -6.57
N ALA A 40 6.52 -5.72 -7.87
CA ALA A 40 5.66 -5.10 -8.85
C ALA A 40 4.18 -5.25 -8.46
N ALA A 41 3.80 -6.45 -8.03
CA ALA A 41 2.47 -6.72 -7.52
C ALA A 41 2.16 -5.88 -6.27
N GLU A 42 2.98 -5.99 -5.22
CA GLU A 42 2.80 -5.26 -3.96
C GLU A 42 2.68 -3.74 -4.18
N TYR A 43 3.51 -3.19 -5.07
CA TYR A 43 3.46 -1.79 -5.44
C TYR A 43 2.11 -1.42 -6.08
N LEU A 44 1.64 -2.19 -7.06
CA LEU A 44 0.37 -1.93 -7.74
C LEU A 44 -0.84 -2.11 -6.82
N ASP A 45 -0.82 -3.09 -5.91
CA ASP A 45 -1.89 -3.27 -4.91
C ASP A 45 -2.04 -2.05 -4.01
N ALA A 46 -0.93 -1.37 -3.70
CA ALA A 46 -0.96 -0.14 -2.93
C ALA A 46 -1.42 1.07 -3.76
N VAL A 47 -0.89 1.28 -4.98
CA VAL A 47 -1.10 2.54 -5.71
C VAL A 47 -2.36 2.58 -6.59
N CYS A 48 -2.84 1.43 -7.09
CA CYS A 48 -4.01 1.42 -7.96
C CYS A 48 -5.31 1.92 -7.28
N PRO A 49 -5.57 1.61 -5.99
CA PRO A 49 -6.68 2.22 -5.26
C PRO A 49 -6.56 3.75 -5.15
N VAL A 50 -5.34 4.28 -5.04
CA VAL A 50 -5.10 5.74 -5.00
C VAL A 50 -5.44 6.37 -6.35
N ASN A 51 -4.99 5.76 -7.45
CA ASN A 51 -5.32 6.21 -8.80
C ASN A 51 -6.84 6.23 -9.03
N SER A 52 -7.54 5.15 -8.64
CA SER A 52 -9.00 5.09 -8.77
C SER A 52 -9.72 6.16 -7.94
N ALA A 53 -9.20 6.48 -6.74
CA ALA A 53 -9.74 7.58 -5.94
C ALA A 53 -9.52 8.95 -6.61
N TRP A 54 -8.37 9.15 -7.25
CA TRP A 54 -8.08 10.35 -8.04
C TRP A 54 -8.98 10.47 -9.27
N ASP A 55 -9.22 9.40 -10.02
CA ASP A 55 -10.14 9.41 -11.16
C ASP A 55 -11.55 9.88 -10.74
N ALA A 56 -12.02 9.44 -9.57
CA ALA A 56 -13.30 9.88 -9.02
C ALA A 56 -13.28 11.36 -8.61
N ALA A 57 -12.17 11.83 -8.03
CA ALA A 57 -12.01 13.25 -7.66
C ALA A 57 -11.93 14.15 -8.90
N ASP A 58 -11.22 13.74 -9.94
CA ASP A 58 -11.09 14.47 -11.20
C ASP A 58 -12.43 14.61 -11.92
N ALA A 59 -13.25 13.57 -11.93
CA ALA A 59 -14.61 13.64 -12.47
C ALA A 59 -15.47 14.70 -11.74
N GLU A 60 -15.33 14.82 -10.42
CA GLU A 60 -16.04 15.85 -9.65
C GLU A 60 -15.45 17.25 -9.86
N ILE A 61 -14.13 17.37 -10.03
CA ILE A 61 -13.49 18.64 -10.41
C ILE A 61 -14.02 19.12 -11.77
N ASP A 62 -14.14 18.23 -12.75
CA ASP A 62 -14.68 18.56 -14.07
C ASP A 62 -16.17 18.94 -14.01
N ARG A 63 -16.96 18.27 -13.17
CA ARG A 63 -18.34 18.68 -12.88
C ARG A 63 -18.41 20.09 -12.31
N LEU A 64 -17.54 20.42 -11.35
CA LEU A 64 -17.46 21.75 -10.74
C LEU A 64 -17.01 22.82 -11.75
N ARG A 65 -16.03 22.51 -12.61
CA ARG A 65 -15.59 23.39 -13.71
C ARG A 65 -16.76 23.76 -14.62
N ILE A 66 -17.58 22.78 -15.00
CA ILE A 66 -18.74 23.00 -15.86
C ILE A 66 -19.79 23.88 -15.16
N ALA A 67 -20.09 23.63 -13.88
CA ALA A 67 -21.07 24.40 -13.11
C ALA A 67 -20.64 25.88 -12.96
N VAL A 68 -19.38 26.12 -12.61
CA VAL A 68 -18.81 27.48 -12.51
C VAL A 68 -18.83 28.19 -13.88
N ALA A 69 -18.46 27.49 -14.95
CA ALA A 69 -18.49 28.06 -16.31
C ALA A 69 -19.90 28.46 -16.77
N ARG A 70 -20.95 27.82 -16.23
CA ARG A 70 -22.35 28.15 -16.49
C ARG A 70 -22.89 29.29 -15.61
N GLY A 71 -22.13 29.72 -14.61
CA GLY A 71 -22.58 30.71 -13.63
C GLY A 71 -23.70 30.20 -12.73
N GLU A 72 -23.67 28.92 -12.38
CA GLU A 72 -24.63 28.34 -11.43
C GLU A 72 -24.40 28.92 -10.02
N ASP A 73 -25.46 29.35 -9.35
CA ASP A 73 -25.40 29.82 -7.97
C ASP A 73 -25.50 28.64 -6.98
N GLY A 74 -24.74 28.69 -5.88
CA GLY A 74 -24.84 27.69 -4.80
C GLY A 74 -24.37 26.29 -5.19
N ILE A 75 -23.27 26.19 -5.94
CA ILE A 75 -22.71 24.94 -6.44
C ILE A 75 -22.36 24.00 -5.27
N ASP A 76 -22.96 22.81 -5.25
CA ASP A 76 -22.72 21.79 -4.23
C ASP A 76 -21.33 21.14 -4.40
N THR A 77 -20.49 21.21 -3.37
CA THR A 77 -19.14 20.64 -3.32
C THR A 77 -19.05 19.33 -2.53
N ARG A 78 -20.16 18.82 -1.98
CA ARG A 78 -20.13 17.62 -1.10
C ARG A 78 -19.59 16.38 -1.79
N LEU A 79 -19.96 16.15 -3.05
CA LEU A 79 -19.45 14.99 -3.82
C LEU A 79 -17.93 15.08 -4.05
N TYR A 80 -17.41 16.29 -4.31
CA TYR A 80 -15.98 16.54 -4.38
C TYR A 80 -15.30 16.31 -3.04
N ALA A 81 -15.87 16.82 -1.94
CA ALA A 81 -15.35 16.63 -0.59
C ALA A 81 -15.26 15.14 -0.21
N ASP A 82 -16.28 14.35 -0.56
CA ASP A 82 -16.28 12.90 -0.36
C ASP A 82 -15.20 12.20 -1.21
N ALA A 83 -15.06 12.58 -2.48
CA ALA A 83 -14.07 12.01 -3.39
C ALA A 83 -12.64 12.29 -2.93
N ILE A 84 -12.33 13.55 -2.58
CA ILE A 84 -10.97 13.92 -2.13
C ILE A 84 -10.66 13.36 -0.73
N THR A 85 -11.66 13.14 0.12
CA THR A 85 -11.48 12.41 1.38
C THR A 85 -11.03 10.97 1.11
N LYS A 86 -11.64 10.29 0.14
CA LYS A 86 -11.22 8.94 -0.28
C LYS A 86 -9.81 8.92 -0.85
N VAL A 87 -9.40 9.95 -1.59
CA VAL A 87 -7.99 10.11 -2.02
C VAL A 87 -7.06 10.12 -0.81
N GLY A 88 -7.38 10.89 0.23
CA GLY A 88 -6.58 10.94 1.44
C GLY A 88 -6.51 9.60 2.19
N GLU A 89 -7.64 8.90 2.32
CA GLU A 89 -7.73 7.58 2.95
C GLU A 89 -6.94 6.51 2.20
N ALA A 90 -7.10 6.45 0.88
CA ALA A 90 -6.37 5.55 0.00
C ALA A 90 -4.87 5.84 0.07
N SER A 91 -4.48 7.12 0.04
CA SER A 91 -3.07 7.53 0.12
C SER A 91 -2.43 7.15 1.45
N SER A 92 -3.15 7.32 2.56
CA SER A 92 -2.68 6.90 3.89
C SER A 92 -2.47 5.38 3.99
N THR A 93 -3.42 4.61 3.46
CA THR A 93 -3.35 3.15 3.39
C THR A 93 -2.15 2.71 2.55
N ALA A 94 -2.03 3.25 1.34
CA ALA A 94 -0.94 2.93 0.41
C ALA A 94 0.43 3.31 0.99
N ALA A 95 0.56 4.48 1.62
CA ALA A 95 1.80 4.90 2.27
C ALA A 95 2.25 3.91 3.35
N THR A 96 1.30 3.43 4.17
CA THR A 96 1.53 2.45 5.23
C THR A 96 1.98 1.11 4.65
N GLN A 97 1.26 0.62 3.63
CA GLN A 97 1.59 -0.63 2.96
C GLN A 97 3.00 -0.60 2.35
N LEU A 98 3.32 0.46 1.59
CA LEU A 98 4.62 0.62 0.94
C LEU A 98 5.82 0.72 1.90
N THR A 99 5.57 1.04 3.16
CA THR A 99 6.60 1.18 4.21
C THR A 99 6.49 0.12 5.30
N SER A 100 5.75 -0.96 5.05
CA SER A 100 5.68 -2.09 5.97
C SER A 100 7.08 -2.61 6.32
N ALA A 101 7.33 -2.81 7.61
CA ALA A 101 8.62 -3.30 8.11
C ALA A 101 8.93 -4.74 7.66
N ASP A 102 7.90 -5.48 7.23
CA ASP A 102 8.01 -6.88 6.85
C ASP A 102 8.45 -7.05 5.38
N THR A 103 8.49 -5.97 4.61
CA THR A 103 8.77 -5.96 3.17
C THR A 103 10.14 -5.40 2.86
N VAL A 104 10.95 -6.17 2.10
CA VAL A 104 12.21 -5.69 1.54
C VAL A 104 12.11 -5.59 0.03
N TRP A 105 12.11 -4.35 -0.44
CA TRP A 105 12.07 -3.99 -1.86
C TRP A 105 13.36 -4.39 -2.60
N PRO A 106 13.27 -4.90 -3.83
CA PRO A 106 14.44 -5.32 -4.60
C PRO A 106 15.23 -4.13 -5.18
N GLY A 107 16.56 -4.26 -5.18
CA GLY A 107 17.46 -3.37 -5.91
C GLY A 107 17.27 -1.88 -5.59
N ALA A 108 17.11 -1.07 -6.64
CA ALA A 108 16.92 0.37 -6.53
C ALA A 108 15.47 0.77 -6.15
N ALA A 109 14.52 -0.17 -6.11
CA ALA A 109 13.11 0.14 -5.87
C ALA A 109 12.85 0.69 -4.46
N GLY A 110 13.57 0.20 -3.44
CA GLY A 110 13.31 0.61 -2.04
C GLY A 110 13.36 2.13 -1.80
N PRO A 111 14.47 2.81 -2.12
CA PRO A 111 14.55 4.27 -2.00
C PRO A 111 13.52 5.03 -2.86
N LEU A 112 13.10 4.46 -3.99
CA LEU A 112 12.10 5.07 -4.88
C LEU A 112 10.69 4.93 -4.31
N VAL A 113 10.34 3.74 -3.80
CA VAL A 113 9.09 3.47 -3.12
C VAL A 113 8.95 4.35 -1.87
N ALA A 114 10.03 4.56 -1.12
CA ALA A 114 10.02 5.48 0.02
C ALA A 114 9.66 6.93 -0.38
N LYS A 115 10.07 7.39 -1.56
CA LYS A 115 9.68 8.71 -2.08
C LYS A 115 8.19 8.77 -2.44
N VAL A 116 7.66 7.72 -3.07
CA VAL A 116 6.22 7.60 -3.37
C VAL A 116 5.41 7.56 -2.08
N SER A 117 5.82 6.76 -1.08
CA SER A 117 5.16 6.75 0.23
C SER A 117 5.17 8.15 0.87
N SER A 118 6.29 8.86 0.81
CA SER A 118 6.35 10.23 1.33
C SER A 118 5.41 11.21 0.60
N SER A 119 5.18 11.05 -0.71
CA SER A 119 4.19 11.88 -1.41
C SER A 119 2.77 11.51 -1.01
N LEU A 120 2.47 10.21 -0.87
CA LEU A 120 1.16 9.73 -0.42
C LEU A 120 0.82 10.21 1.01
N VAL A 121 1.81 10.30 1.91
CA VAL A 121 1.63 10.94 3.22
C VAL A 121 1.29 12.43 3.09
N ALA A 122 1.92 13.13 2.14
CA ALA A 122 1.60 14.52 1.87
C ALA A 122 0.19 14.68 1.29
N ASP A 123 -0.24 13.77 0.41
CA ASP A 123 -1.59 13.75 -0.16
C ASP A 123 -2.64 13.53 0.94
N ALA A 124 -2.44 12.53 1.79
CA ALA A 124 -3.30 12.26 2.95
C ALA A 124 -3.42 13.47 3.89
N LYS A 125 -2.34 14.25 4.04
CA LYS A 125 -2.34 15.48 4.86
C LYS A 125 -3.06 16.65 4.17
N SER A 126 -2.98 16.77 2.86
CA SER A 126 -3.59 17.86 2.08
C SER A 126 -5.10 17.67 1.91
N ALA A 127 -5.56 16.42 1.76
CA ALA A 127 -6.95 16.08 1.46
C ALA A 127 -8.00 16.74 2.37
N PRO A 128 -7.86 16.77 3.72
CA PRO A 128 -8.87 17.41 4.59
C PRO A 128 -8.98 18.92 4.42
N GLY A 129 -7.92 19.58 3.94
CA GLY A 129 -7.93 21.00 3.60
C GLY A 129 -8.61 21.23 2.25
N ALA A 130 -8.25 20.42 1.26
CA ALA A 130 -8.86 20.45 -0.06
C ALA A 130 -10.37 20.16 -0.03
N ALA A 131 -10.83 19.22 0.78
CA ALA A 131 -12.24 18.87 0.94
C ALA A 131 -13.17 20.02 1.40
N LYS A 132 -12.59 21.12 1.92
CA LYS A 132 -13.34 22.29 2.42
C LYS A 132 -13.36 23.45 1.44
N LEU A 133 -12.76 23.26 0.26
CA LEU A 133 -12.71 24.30 -0.76
C LEU A 133 -14.08 24.46 -1.42
N GLU A 134 -14.43 25.72 -1.66
CA GLU A 134 -15.58 26.08 -2.48
C GLU A 134 -15.29 25.84 -3.97
N ALA A 135 -16.32 25.76 -4.81
CA ALA A 135 -16.21 25.36 -6.21
C ALA A 135 -15.15 26.16 -6.99
N GLU A 136 -15.14 27.50 -6.86
CA GLU A 136 -14.17 28.37 -7.53
C GLU A 136 -12.74 28.13 -7.04
N GLN A 137 -12.59 27.79 -5.76
CA GLN A 137 -11.29 27.50 -5.16
C GLN A 137 -10.76 26.15 -5.62
N VAL A 138 -11.63 25.14 -5.74
CA VAL A 138 -11.26 23.80 -6.24
C VAL A 138 -10.65 23.89 -7.64
N ILE A 139 -11.24 24.69 -8.53
CA ILE A 139 -10.81 24.78 -9.94
C ILE A 139 -9.40 25.35 -10.08
N VAL A 140 -9.01 26.26 -9.18
CA VAL A 140 -7.69 26.91 -9.20
C VAL A 140 -6.73 26.31 -8.17
N TYR A 141 -7.15 25.27 -7.45
CA TYR A 141 -6.33 24.65 -6.43
C TYR A 141 -5.21 23.82 -7.07
N GLU A 142 -3.97 24.15 -6.73
CA GLU A 142 -2.81 23.36 -7.12
C GLU A 142 -2.51 22.32 -6.05
N TRP A 143 -2.61 21.04 -6.41
CA TRP A 143 -2.30 19.96 -5.48
C TRP A 143 -0.80 19.95 -5.14
N PRO A 144 -0.41 20.13 -3.86
CA PRO A 144 0.99 20.31 -3.50
C PRO A 144 1.86 19.11 -3.86
N GLY A 145 2.76 19.29 -4.82
CA GLY A 145 3.76 18.27 -5.18
C GLY A 145 3.29 17.20 -6.18
N ALA A 146 2.14 17.38 -6.83
CA ALA A 146 1.61 16.44 -7.83
C ALA A 146 2.65 16.03 -8.90
N GLU A 147 3.38 16.99 -9.49
CA GLU A 147 4.41 16.70 -10.50
C GLU A 147 5.53 15.79 -9.95
N ARG A 148 5.97 16.05 -8.71
CA ARG A 148 7.03 15.25 -8.07
C ARG A 148 6.54 13.84 -7.73
N ALA A 149 5.28 13.71 -7.31
CA ALA A 149 4.66 12.42 -7.04
C ALA A 149 4.56 11.58 -8.33
N GLY A 150 4.07 12.17 -9.42
CA GLY A 150 3.99 11.50 -10.72
C GLY A 150 5.34 11.02 -11.25
N ALA A 151 6.37 11.87 -11.17
CA ALA A 151 7.73 11.50 -11.58
C ALA A 151 8.33 10.38 -10.71
N ALA A 152 8.11 10.42 -9.39
CA ALA A 152 8.55 9.37 -8.48
C ALA A 152 7.87 8.03 -8.80
N ALA A 153 6.55 8.04 -9.03
CA ALA A 153 5.80 6.84 -9.38
C ALA A 153 6.25 6.24 -10.72
N ALA A 154 6.50 7.07 -11.74
CA ALA A 154 7.05 6.61 -13.02
C ALA A 154 8.42 5.92 -12.85
N THR A 155 9.30 6.50 -12.03
CA THR A 155 10.63 5.91 -11.75
C THR A 155 10.52 4.58 -11.02
N VAL A 156 9.55 4.42 -10.11
CA VAL A 156 9.30 3.12 -9.45
C VAL A 156 8.81 2.08 -10.46
N ARG A 157 7.88 2.45 -11.35
CA ARG A 157 7.38 1.53 -12.38
C ARG A 157 8.51 1.03 -13.28
N GLU A 158 9.37 1.93 -13.76
CA GLU A 158 10.56 1.57 -14.53
C GLU A 158 11.46 0.60 -13.75
N ALA A 159 11.76 0.89 -12.48
CA ALA A 159 12.62 0.06 -11.64
C ALA A 159 12.05 -1.34 -11.35
N LEU A 160 10.72 -1.49 -11.42
CA LEU A 160 10.00 -2.75 -11.24
C LEU A 160 9.67 -3.46 -12.56
N GLY A 161 10.06 -2.88 -13.70
CA GLY A 161 9.75 -3.43 -15.03
C GLY A 161 8.26 -3.40 -15.37
N LEU A 162 7.52 -2.45 -14.78
CA LEU A 162 6.10 -2.23 -15.03
C LEU A 162 5.90 -1.35 -16.28
N PRO A 163 4.71 -1.39 -16.92
CA PRO A 163 4.36 -0.44 -17.97
C PRO A 163 4.50 1.02 -17.50
N ASP A 164 5.00 1.89 -18.38
CA ASP A 164 5.15 3.33 -18.10
C ASP A 164 3.79 3.99 -17.79
N ASP A 165 2.77 3.56 -18.54
CA ASP A 165 1.38 3.98 -18.38
C ASP A 165 0.76 3.37 -17.12
N ALA A 166 0.39 4.23 -16.18
CA ALA A 166 -0.11 3.81 -14.87
C ALA A 166 -1.49 3.12 -14.96
N VAL A 167 -2.33 3.54 -15.91
CA VAL A 167 -3.67 2.96 -16.10
C VAL A 167 -3.53 1.54 -16.63
N ALA A 168 -2.75 1.35 -17.70
CA ALA A 168 -2.46 0.04 -18.27
C ALA A 168 -1.82 -0.92 -17.25
N ALA A 169 -0.92 -0.42 -16.39
CA ALA A 169 -0.34 -1.23 -15.32
C ALA A 169 -1.39 -1.68 -14.28
N CYS A 170 -2.30 -0.79 -13.89
CA CYS A 170 -3.39 -1.12 -12.96
C CYS A 170 -4.45 -2.04 -13.58
N ASP A 171 -4.81 -1.85 -14.84
CA ASP A 171 -5.74 -2.70 -15.57
C ASP A 171 -5.19 -4.13 -15.70
N ALA A 172 -3.93 -4.27 -16.12
CA ALA A 172 -3.26 -5.56 -16.20
C ALA A 172 -3.22 -6.27 -14.83
N ARG A 173 -3.05 -5.53 -13.73
CA ARG A 173 -3.10 -6.12 -12.39
C ARG A 173 -4.50 -6.53 -11.97
N ALA A 174 -5.51 -5.74 -12.30
CA ALA A 174 -6.90 -6.08 -12.02
C ALA A 174 -7.31 -7.37 -12.72
N GLU A 175 -6.87 -7.57 -13.97
CA GLU A 175 -7.06 -8.83 -14.72
C GLU A 175 -6.38 -10.01 -14.02
N GLN A 176 -5.11 -9.87 -13.62
CA GLN A 176 -4.39 -10.91 -12.87
C GLN A 176 -5.11 -11.31 -11.58
N ILE A 177 -5.56 -10.33 -10.78
CA ILE A 177 -6.32 -10.59 -9.55
C ILE A 177 -7.63 -11.34 -9.85
N ALA A 178 -8.31 -11.00 -10.95
CA ALA A 178 -9.54 -11.69 -11.35
C ALA A 178 -9.27 -13.16 -11.72
N GLU A 179 -8.19 -13.42 -12.46
CA GLU A 179 -7.75 -14.78 -12.82
C GLU A 179 -7.35 -15.60 -11.59
N GLU A 180 -6.56 -15.03 -10.68
CA GLU A 180 -6.15 -15.66 -9.43
C GLU A 180 -7.36 -16.06 -8.58
N ARG A 181 -8.33 -15.14 -8.42
CA ARG A 181 -9.58 -15.41 -7.70
C ARG A 181 -10.42 -16.49 -8.37
N ALA A 182 -10.47 -16.52 -9.70
CA ALA A 182 -11.18 -17.56 -10.44
C ALA A 182 -10.52 -18.94 -10.26
N ALA A 183 -9.19 -19.00 -10.34
CA ALA A 183 -8.41 -20.22 -10.10
C ALA A 183 -8.56 -20.72 -8.66
N GLU A 184 -8.55 -19.82 -7.67
CA GLU A 184 -8.76 -20.18 -6.27
C GLU A 184 -10.16 -20.77 -6.04
N LYS A 185 -11.19 -20.17 -6.65
CA LYS A 185 -12.57 -20.71 -6.61
C LYS A 185 -12.66 -22.09 -7.24
N ALA A 186 -12.02 -22.31 -8.39
CA ALA A 186 -11.99 -23.60 -9.07
C ALA A 186 -11.31 -24.67 -8.20
N LYS A 187 -10.15 -24.37 -7.60
CA LYS A 187 -9.46 -25.26 -6.67
C LYS A 187 -10.32 -25.61 -5.45
N LYS A 188 -11.02 -24.63 -4.87
CA LYS A 188 -11.94 -24.86 -3.74
C LYS A 188 -13.12 -25.76 -4.12
N ALA A 189 -13.65 -25.62 -5.33
CA ALA A 189 -14.74 -26.46 -5.83
C ALA A 189 -14.28 -27.93 -6.06
N GLU A 190 -13.10 -28.14 -6.63
CA GLU A 190 -12.52 -29.47 -6.84
C GLU A 190 -12.17 -30.18 -5.51
N ALA A 191 -11.66 -29.42 -4.53
CA ALA A 191 -11.42 -29.94 -3.18
C ALA A 191 -12.71 -30.32 -2.43
N ALA A 192 -13.83 -29.67 -2.74
CA ALA A 192 -15.14 -29.99 -2.16
C ALA A 192 -15.78 -31.25 -2.80
N ASP A 193 -15.51 -31.51 -4.08
CA ASP A 193 -16.06 -32.67 -4.82
C ASP A 193 -15.28 -33.98 -4.54
N THR A 194 -13.98 -33.88 -4.26
CA THR A 194 -13.12 -35.03 -3.87
C THR A 194 -13.26 -35.44 -2.40
N GLY A 195 -14.02 -34.68 -1.61
CA GLY A 195 -14.42 -34.98 -0.23
C GLY A 195 -15.41 -36.14 -0.13
N THR A 196 -14.91 -37.35 -0.35
CA THR A 196 -15.53 -38.67 -0.15
C THR A 196 -16.70 -38.68 0.84
N LYS A 197 -17.91 -38.88 0.30
CA LYS A 197 -19.10 -39.36 1.02
C LYS A 197 -18.75 -40.63 1.81
N PRO A 198 -18.94 -40.71 3.13
CA PRO A 198 -18.79 -41.98 3.83
C PRO A 198 -19.82 -42.95 3.25
N GLU A 199 -19.34 -44.03 2.63
CA GLU A 199 -20.18 -45.15 2.24
C GLU A 199 -20.92 -45.64 3.47
N ALA A 200 -22.23 -45.40 3.48
CA ALA A 200 -23.13 -46.01 4.44
C ALA A 200 -23.05 -47.53 4.22
N HIS A 201 -22.28 -48.22 5.08
CA HIS A 201 -22.28 -49.67 5.17
C HIS A 201 -23.73 -50.14 5.32
N LYS A 202 -24.25 -50.76 4.25
CA LYS A 202 -25.51 -51.49 4.27
C LYS A 202 -25.40 -52.57 5.35
N GLY A 203 -26.19 -52.43 6.41
CA GLY A 203 -26.37 -53.47 7.41
C GLY A 203 -26.86 -54.76 6.77
N GLU A 204 -26.12 -55.84 6.99
CA GLU A 204 -26.60 -57.19 6.72
C GLU A 204 -27.77 -57.52 7.66
N PRO A 205 -28.90 -58.05 7.14
CA PRO A 205 -29.98 -58.52 7.98
C PRO A 205 -29.61 -59.90 8.55
N LYS A 206 -29.45 -59.99 9.87
CA LYS A 206 -29.47 -61.28 10.57
C LYS A 206 -30.87 -61.90 10.45
N LYS A 207 -30.93 -63.14 10.00
CA LYS A 207 -32.13 -63.98 9.93
C LYS A 207 -31.82 -65.32 10.59
N PRO A 208 -32.87 -66.04 11.00
CA PRO A 208 -33.50 -66.00 12.33
C PRO A 208 -32.70 -66.74 13.42
#